data_AF-A0A349BVG6-F1
#
_entry.id   AF-A0A349BVG6-F1
#
_cell.length_a   1.000
_cell.length_b   1.000
_cell.length_c   1.000
_cell.angle_alpha   90.00
_cell.angle_beta   90.00
_cell.angle_gamma   90.00
#
_symmetry.space_group_name_H-M   'P 1'
#
loop_
_entity.id
_entity.type
_entity.pdbx_description
1 polymer ?
#
loop_
_entity_poly.entity_id
_entity_poly.type
_entity_poly.pdbx_seq_one_letter_code
_entity_poly.pdbx_strand_id
1 'polypeptide(L)' 'MILVSGGTGMVGAHLLFACAQKKLPIRALFRRKESLQKIETLFKILAPDHPEYFSKIEWV' A
#
# COMPACT_ATOMS: atom_id res chain seq x y z
N MET A 1 6.38 -4.87 13.06
CA MET A 1 6.39 -3.84 12.00
C MET A 1 6.95 -4.50 10.74
N ILE A 2 6.20 -4.49 9.64
CA ILE A 2 6.61 -5.10 8.37
C ILE A 2 7.12 -3.98 7.46
N LEU A 3 8.38 -4.07 7.03
CA LEU A 3 8.97 -3.14 6.07
C LEU A 3 8.97 -3.79 4.68
N VAL A 4 8.36 -3.12 3.70
CA VAL A 4 8.31 -3.58 2.31
C VAL A 4 9.16 -2.68 1.43
N SER A 5 10.28 -3.22 0.93
CA SER A 5 11.01 -2.61 -0.18
C SER A 5 10.34 -3.03 -1.50
N GLY A 6 10.12 -2.08 -2.40
CA GLY A 6 9.38 -2.35 -3.65
C GLY A 6 7.85 -2.43 -3.50
N GLY A 7 7.28 -1.75 -2.50
CA GLY A 7 5.83 -1.71 -2.24
C GLY A 7 4.97 -1.17 -3.39
N THR A 8 5.59 -0.49 -4.36
CA THR A 8 4.93 0.03 -5.57
C THR A 8 5.00 -0.93 -6.78
N GLY A 9 5.62 -2.10 -6.63
CA GLY A 9 5.59 -3.16 -7.63
C GLY A 9 4.30 -3.98 -7.56
N MET A 10 4.06 -4.84 -8.56
CA MET A 10 2.84 -5.64 -8.65
C MET A 10 2.62 -6.51 -7.40
N VAL A 11 3.61 -7.33 -7.03
CA VAL A 11 3.52 -8.19 -5.85
C VAL A 11 3.52 -7.37 -4.55
N GLY A 12 4.37 -6.34 -4.47
CA GLY A 12 4.49 -5.50 -3.29
C GLY A 12 3.18 -4.77 -2.94
N ALA A 13 2.48 -4.25 -3.94
CA ALA A 13 1.22 -3.53 -3.75
C ALA A 13 0.11 -4.45 -3.23
N HIS A 14 -0.01 -5.66 -3.79
CA HIS A 14 -0.98 -6.65 -3.32
C HIS A 14 -0.63 -7.19 -1.93
N LEU A 15 0.66 -7.35 -1.61
CA LEU A 15 1.10 -7.70 -0.26
C LEU A 15 0.72 -6.61 0.76
N LEU A 16 0.98 -5.34 0.44
CA LEU A 16 0.61 -4.21 1.28
C LEU A 16 -0.90 -4.15 1.52
N PHE A 17 -1.70 -4.39 0.47
CA PHE A 17 -3.15 -4.46 0.57
C PHE A 17 -3.61 -5.58 1.52
N ALA A 18 -3.07 -6.80 1.36
CA ALA A 18 -3.38 -7.93 2.23
C ALA A 18 -2.97 -7.67 3.70
N CYS A 19 -1.82 -7.03 3.92
CA CYS A 19 -1.38 -6.63 5.25
C CYS A 19 -2.28 -5.55 5.87
N ALA A 20 -2.74 -4.58 5.06
CA ALA A 20 -3.64 -3.51 5.50
C ALA A 20 -5.01 -4.06 5.93
N GLN A 21 -5.56 -5.04 5.20
CA GLN A 21 -6.78 -5.76 5.57
C GLN A 21 -6.64 -6.48 6.92
N LYS A 22 -5.49 -7.09 7.17
CA LYS A 22 -5.16 -7.74 8.45
C LYS A 22 -4.81 -6.77 9.57
N LYS A 23 -4.88 -5.45 9.33
CA LYS A 23 -4.57 -4.38 10.29
C LYS A 23 -3.15 -4.51 10.88
N LEU A 24 -2.21 -5.05 10.09
CA LEU A 24 -0.82 -5.20 10.51
C LEU A 24 -0.08 -3.85 10.37
N PRO A 25 0.86 -3.52 11.26
CA PRO A 25 1.68 -2.32 11.13
C PRO A 25 2.69 -2.48 9.99
N ILE A 26 2.50 -1.70 8.91
CA ILE A 26 3.25 -1.76 7.65
C ILE A 26 3.91 -0.42 7.30
N ARG A 27 5.15 -0.49 6.84
CA ARG A 27 5.93 0.61 6.28
C ARG A 27 6.42 0.22 4.89
N ALA A 28 6.34 1.12 3.93
CA ALA A 28 6.69 0.84 2.53
C ALA A 28 7.59 1.93 1.95
N LEU A 29 8.64 1.49 1.24
CA LEU A 29 9.52 2.40 0.52
C LEU A 29 8.94 2.71 -0.86
N PHE A 30 8.92 3.99 -1.23
CA PHE A 30 8.57 4.44 -2.58
C PHE A 30 9.65 5.36 -3.16
N ARG A 31 9.85 5.30 -4.48
CA ARG A 31 10.89 6.10 -5.16
C ARG A 31 10.35 7.36 -5.84
N ARG A 32 9.09 7.30 -6.32
CA ARG A 32 8.46 8.35 -7.11
C ARG A 32 7.02 8.53 -6.65
N LYS A 33 6.57 9.78 -6.54
CA LYS A 33 5.18 10.11 -6.16
C LYS A 33 4.16 9.57 -7.17
N GLU A 34 4.51 9.51 -8.46
CA GLU A 34 3.66 8.92 -9.50
C GLU A 34 3.35 7.44 -9.23
N SER A 35 4.35 6.68 -8.75
CA SER A 35 4.17 5.27 -8.39
C SER A 35 3.20 5.14 -7.21
N LEU A 36 3.26 6.08 -6.26
CA LEU A 36 2.37 6.13 -5.12
C LEU A 36 0.92 6.37 -5.53
N GLN A 37 0.68 7.33 -6.43
CA GLN A 37 -0.67 7.61 -6.98
C GLN A 37 -1.27 6.39 -7.67
N LYS A 38 -0.47 5.63 -8.43
CA LYS A 38 -0.92 4.37 -9.05
C LYS A 38 -1.37 3.35 -8.01
N ILE A 39 -0.66 3.24 -6.89
CA ILE A 39 -1.04 2.34 -5.79
C ILE A 39 -2.29 2.84 -5.08
N GLU A 40 -2.43 4.14 -4.86
CA GLU A 40 -3.65 4.71 -4.28
C GLU A 40 -4.88 4.41 -5.16
N THR A 41 -4.77 4.56 -6.48
CA THR A 41 -5.83 4.18 -7.42
C THR A 41 -6.12 2.68 -7.36
N LEU A 42 -5.10 1.82 -7.28
CA LEU A 42 -5.28 0.38 -7.13
C LEU A 42 -6.07 0.06 -5.85
N PHE A 43 -5.74 0.71 -4.73
CA PHE A 43 -6.44 0.51 -3.46
C PHE A 43 -7.91 0.93 -3.55
N LYS A 44 -8.21 2.06 -4.22
CA LYS A 44 -9.59 2.50 -4.48
C LYS A 44 -10.39 1.51 -5.32
N ILE A 45 -9.74 0.81 -6.26
CA ILE A 45 -10.37 -0.23 -7.09
C ILE A 45 -10.60 -1.51 -6.28
N LEU A 46 -9.60 -1.94 -5.50
CA LEU A 46 -9.65 -3.21 -4.75
C LEU A 46 -10.52 -3.15 -3.49
N ALA A 47 -10.61 -1.99 -2.84
CA ALA A 47 -11.44 -1.77 -1.67
C ALA A 47 -12.06 -0.36 -1.69
N PRO A 48 -13.10 -0.14 -2.51
CA PRO A 48 -13.75 1.16 -2.62
C PRO A 48 -14.34 1.64 -1.29
N ASP A 49 -14.80 0.72 -0.44
CA ASP A 49 -15.39 1.02 0.87
C ASP A 49 -14.35 1.15 1.99
N HIS A 50 -13.07 0.89 1.71
CA HIS A 50 -11.98 0.95 2.71
C HIS A 50 -10.81 1.84 2.29
N PRO A 51 -11.04 3.15 2.08
CA PRO A 51 -9.97 4.09 1.73
C PRO A 51 -8.87 4.16 2.81
N GLU A 52 -9.18 3.79 4.05
CA GLU A 52 -8.23 3.80 5.17
C GLU A 52 -7.08 2.79 5.01
N TYR A 53 -7.21 1.78 4.14
CA TYR A 53 -6.16 0.78 3.94
C TYR A 53 -4.88 1.38 3.37
N PHE A 54 -5.01 2.37 2.50
CA PHE A 54 -3.87 3.08 1.95
C PHE A 54 -3.19 3.96 3.01
N SER A 55 -4.00 4.67 3.81
CA SER A 55 -3.52 5.56 4.87
C SER A 55 -2.86 4.84 6.05
N LYS A 56 -3.11 3.53 6.22
CA LYS A 56 -2.45 2.69 7.24
C LYS A 56 -0.99 2.37 6.91
N ILE A 57 -0.57 2.60 5.67
CA ILE A 57 0.80 2.34 5.23
C ILE A 57 1.63 3.58 5.53
N GLU A 58 2.70 3.40 6.30
CA GLU A 58 3.70 4.45 6.46
C GLU A 58 4.62 4.46 5.24
N TRP A 59 4.51 5.52 4.42
CA TRP A 59 5.30 5.66 3.20
C TRP A 59 6.59 6.45 3.47
N VAL A 60 7.73 5.87 3.08
CA VAL A 60 9.08 6.44 3.24
C VAL A 60 9.79 6.56 1.90
#